data_AF-A0A2G6UIH2-F1
#
_entry.id   AF-A0A2G6UIH2-F1
#
_cell.length_a   1.000
_cell.length_b   1.000
_cell.length_c   1.000
_cell.angle_alpha   90.00
_cell.angle_beta   90.00
_cell.angle_gamma   90.00
#
_symmetry.space_group_name_H-M   'P 1'
#
loop_
_entity.id
_entity.type
_entity.pdbx_description
1 polymer ?
#
loop_
_entity_poly.entity_id
_entity_poly.type
_entity_poly.pdbx_seq_one_letter_code
_entity_poly.pdbx_strand_id
1 'polypeptide(L)'
;MKNILIFFSVFIFSLGVFGQNMELPGFTEIKIEGGSTFKKDKDGKLDSIIVTMAAVNYGNALLFSKTKDAVIIKNAADENSLIKIELKNKKQVRTFFYKNKPVIIVEGIDFDIYHLPKNAAISTVISNDIVSSCTLFANYDNLGDDNPDKTFKLFSRLDIRSDLSTLDAVFNNIGDFFSEEDALLKIFSGRYAEKFGPQALASVQTDSSGKIKDGIILDFKNSKANEKNEYSIYKNGKAIKSGTANLKDYQSIFMEYQEKLNIQ
;
A
#
# COMPACT_ATOMS: atom_id res chain seq x y z
N MET A 1 -32.99 5.34 -13.88
CA MET A 1 -32.19 5.07 -12.65
C MET A 1 -31.15 6.17 -12.46
N LYS A 2 -31.56 7.39 -12.10
CA LYS A 2 -30.65 8.55 -11.93
C LYS A 2 -30.67 9.15 -10.51
N ASN A 3 -31.48 8.60 -9.60
CA ASN A 3 -31.77 9.23 -8.30
C ASN A 3 -31.20 8.48 -7.07
N ILE A 4 -30.40 7.42 -7.26
CA ILE A 4 -29.82 6.66 -6.13
C ILE A 4 -28.47 7.28 -5.68
N LEU A 5 -27.77 8.02 -6.55
CA LEU A 5 -26.48 8.63 -6.20
C LEU A 5 -26.59 9.87 -5.32
N ILE A 6 -27.74 10.55 -5.30
CA ILE A 6 -27.92 11.81 -4.55
C ILE A 6 -28.16 11.54 -3.05
N PHE A 7 -28.70 10.37 -2.69
CA PHE A 7 -28.96 10.03 -1.28
C PHE A 7 -27.69 9.77 -0.47
N PHE A 8 -26.60 9.33 -1.12
CA PHE A 8 -25.30 9.14 -0.43
C PHE A 8 -24.60 10.47 -0.12
N SER A 9 -24.81 11.51 -0.93
CA SER A 9 -24.17 12.81 -0.75
C SER A 9 -24.81 13.65 0.35
N VAL A 10 -26.12 13.50 0.58
CA VAL A 10 -26.86 14.33 1.57
C VAL A 10 -26.66 13.82 3.00
N PHE A 11 -26.38 12.53 3.21
CA PHE A 11 -26.15 11.98 4.57
C PHE A 11 -24.78 12.32 5.16
N ILE A 12 -23.81 12.70 4.32
CA ILE A 12 -22.42 12.98 4.76
C ILE A 12 -22.29 14.42 5.30
N PHE A 13 -23.16 15.35 4.88
CA PHE A 13 -23.12 16.74 5.36
C PHE A 13 -23.71 16.95 6.76
N SER A 14 -24.38 15.96 7.35
CA SER A 14 -24.87 16.03 8.74
C SER A 14 -23.90 15.44 9.77
N LEU A 15 -22.69 15.02 9.37
CA LEU A 15 -21.69 14.37 10.25
C LEU A 15 -21.02 15.30 11.27
N GLY A 16 -21.57 16.49 11.50
CA GLY A 16 -21.07 17.49 12.45
C GLY A 16 -21.64 17.39 13.86
N VAL A 17 -22.01 16.21 14.36
CA VAL A 17 -22.56 16.05 15.72
C VAL A 17 -21.74 15.03 16.51
N PHE A 18 -20.90 15.54 17.41
CA PHE A 18 -20.10 14.75 18.33
C PHE A 18 -20.96 13.99 19.34
N GLY A 19 -20.65 12.70 19.55
CA GLY A 19 -21.14 11.92 20.70
C GLY A 19 -22.44 11.14 20.52
N GLN A 20 -23.06 11.13 19.34
CA GLN A 20 -24.17 10.20 19.05
C GLN A 20 -23.60 8.88 18.51
N ASN A 21 -24.03 7.75 19.10
CA ASN A 21 -23.81 6.43 18.51
C ASN A 21 -24.30 6.49 17.06
N MET A 22 -23.36 6.47 16.11
CA MET A 22 -23.68 6.58 14.70
C MET A 22 -24.21 5.21 14.26
N GLU A 23 -25.51 4.98 14.48
CA GLU A 23 -26.16 3.77 13.97
C GLU A 23 -26.25 3.90 12.45
N LEU A 24 -25.33 3.22 11.75
CA LEU A 24 -25.40 3.02 10.30
C LEU A 24 -26.16 1.71 10.04
N PRO A 25 -27.43 1.77 9.55
CA PRO A 25 -28.24 0.57 9.40
C PRO A 25 -27.58 -0.46 8.49
N GLY A 26 -27.48 -1.69 8.97
CA GLY A 26 -26.84 -2.80 8.26
C GLY A 26 -25.31 -2.81 8.31
N PHE A 27 -24.69 -1.94 9.11
CA PHE A 27 -23.26 -2.00 9.42
C PHE A 27 -23.02 -2.58 10.82
N THR A 28 -21.93 -3.30 10.96
CA THR A 28 -21.34 -3.67 12.24
C THR A 28 -20.20 -2.71 12.55
N GLU A 29 -20.27 -2.05 13.71
CA GLU A 29 -19.22 -1.15 14.21
C GLU A 29 -18.15 -1.93 14.98
N ILE A 30 -16.90 -1.59 14.74
CA ILE A 30 -15.72 -2.03 15.49
C ILE A 30 -14.97 -0.77 15.92
N LYS A 31 -14.85 -0.55 17.23
CA LYS A 31 -14.10 0.59 17.76
C LYS A 31 -12.60 0.33 17.62
N ILE A 32 -11.88 1.36 17.20
CA ILE A 32 -10.42 1.35 17.07
C ILE A 32 -9.85 2.63 17.70
N GLU A 33 -8.56 2.63 18.03
CA GLU A 33 -7.89 3.81 18.55
C GLU A 33 -7.95 4.96 17.52
N GLY A 34 -8.54 6.07 17.94
CA GLY A 34 -8.71 7.26 17.10
C GLY A 34 -9.89 7.19 16.12
N GLY A 35 -10.81 6.22 16.23
CA GLY A 35 -11.95 6.12 15.31
C GLY A 35 -12.85 4.90 15.47
N SER A 36 -13.60 4.60 14.41
CA SER A 36 -14.41 3.39 14.29
C SER A 36 -14.37 2.85 12.86
N THR A 37 -14.41 1.54 12.72
CA THR A 37 -14.60 0.85 11.44
C THR A 37 -16.01 0.28 11.38
N PHE A 38 -16.72 0.60 10.30
CA PHE A 38 -18.05 0.09 10.01
C PHE A 38 -17.95 -0.85 8.81
N LYS A 39 -18.33 -2.12 9.00
CA LYS A 39 -18.37 -3.13 7.94
C LYS A 39 -19.80 -3.47 7.59
N LYS A 40 -20.09 -3.62 6.30
CA LYS A 40 -21.38 -4.10 5.82
C LYS A 40 -21.19 -5.35 4.97
N ASP A 41 -21.85 -6.41 5.36
CA ASP A 41 -21.93 -7.64 4.60
C ASP A 41 -23.24 -7.70 3.79
N LYS A 42 -23.14 -8.25 2.58
CA LYS A 42 -24.27 -8.54 1.70
C LYS A 42 -24.09 -9.92 1.11
N ASP A 43 -25.10 -10.77 1.24
CA ASP A 43 -25.08 -12.15 0.73
C ASP A 43 -23.86 -12.96 1.24
N GLY A 44 -23.47 -12.74 2.51
CA GLY A 44 -22.34 -13.40 3.16
C GLY A 44 -20.95 -12.89 2.72
N LYS A 45 -20.88 -11.74 2.02
CA LYS A 45 -19.63 -11.14 1.57
C LYS A 45 -19.52 -9.68 2.00
N LEU A 46 -18.30 -9.24 2.30
CA LEU A 46 -18.01 -7.85 2.59
C LEU A 46 -18.28 -6.96 1.37
N ASP A 47 -19.18 -6.00 1.52
CA ASP A 47 -19.69 -5.12 0.46
C ASP A 47 -19.07 -3.71 0.57
N SER A 48 -18.97 -3.18 1.80
CA SER A 48 -18.39 -1.86 2.05
C SER A 48 -17.72 -1.76 3.42
N ILE A 49 -16.66 -0.94 3.49
CA ILE A 49 -15.99 -0.57 4.74
C ILE A 49 -15.97 0.96 4.82
N ILE A 50 -16.33 1.51 5.98
CA ILE A 50 -16.17 2.93 6.29
C ILE A 50 -15.29 3.01 7.53
N VAL A 51 -14.21 3.77 7.46
CA VAL A 51 -13.33 4.01 8.61
C VAL A 51 -13.45 5.48 8.97
N THR A 52 -14.04 5.77 10.12
CA THR A 52 -14.13 7.13 10.65
C THR A 52 -12.90 7.42 11.51
N MET A 53 -12.40 8.64 11.41
CA MET A 53 -11.27 9.14 12.18
C MET A 53 -11.74 10.33 13.01
N ALA A 54 -11.57 10.24 14.32
CA ALA A 54 -11.94 11.29 15.27
C ALA A 54 -10.69 12.02 15.76
N ALA A 55 -10.54 13.28 15.39
CA ALA A 55 -9.63 14.21 16.04
C ALA A 55 -10.44 15.31 16.74
N VAL A 56 -9.88 15.90 17.80
CA VAL A 56 -10.56 16.76 18.79
C VAL A 56 -11.44 17.88 18.21
N ASN A 57 -11.31 18.26 16.94
CA ASN A 57 -12.22 19.20 16.25
C ASN A 57 -12.45 18.89 14.74
N TYR A 58 -12.13 17.69 14.26
CA TYR A 58 -12.24 17.33 12.84
C TYR A 58 -12.55 15.85 12.66
N GLY A 59 -13.68 15.56 12.01
CA GLY A 59 -14.04 14.22 11.56
C GLY A 59 -13.60 14.02 10.11
N ASN A 60 -13.05 12.85 9.80
CA ASN A 60 -12.81 12.42 8.42
C ASN A 60 -13.20 10.95 8.26
N ALA A 61 -13.50 10.53 7.04
CA ALA A 61 -13.84 9.16 6.74
C ALA A 61 -13.05 8.64 5.53
N LEU A 62 -12.58 7.40 5.63
CA LEU A 62 -12.09 6.63 4.50
C LEU A 62 -13.22 5.70 4.04
N LEU A 63 -13.48 5.71 2.74
CA LEU A 63 -14.57 4.97 2.11
C LEU A 63 -13.97 3.89 1.23
N PHE A 64 -14.25 2.63 1.55
CA PHE A 64 -13.79 1.48 0.77
C PHE A 64 -14.98 0.77 0.17
N SER A 65 -14.88 0.48 -1.11
CA SER A 65 -15.89 -0.26 -1.86
C SER A 65 -15.24 -1.20 -2.84
N LYS A 66 -15.98 -2.25 -3.20
CA LYS A 66 -15.54 -3.23 -4.18
C LYS A 66 -16.49 -3.24 -5.36
N THR A 67 -15.93 -3.25 -6.56
CA THR A 67 -16.64 -3.51 -7.81
C THR A 67 -16.25 -4.89 -8.32
N LYS A 68 -16.77 -5.30 -9.48
CA LYS A 68 -16.34 -6.55 -10.12
C LYS A 68 -14.85 -6.54 -10.55
N ASP A 69 -14.29 -5.36 -10.82
CA ASP A 69 -12.95 -5.23 -11.44
C ASP A 69 -11.90 -4.59 -10.51
N ALA A 70 -12.32 -3.93 -9.43
CA ALA A 70 -11.41 -3.23 -8.54
C ALA A 70 -11.95 -3.03 -7.12
N VAL A 71 -11.03 -2.88 -6.16
CA VAL A 71 -11.27 -2.20 -4.88
C VAL A 71 -10.96 -0.71 -5.03
N ILE A 72 -11.85 0.13 -4.54
CA ILE A 72 -11.83 1.59 -4.65
C ILE A 72 -11.78 2.16 -3.25
N ILE A 73 -10.78 3.00 -2.97
CA ILE A 73 -10.58 3.67 -1.69
C ILE A 73 -10.58 5.18 -1.91
N LYS A 74 -11.46 5.88 -1.19
CA LYS A 74 -11.60 7.33 -1.23
C LYS A 74 -11.44 7.92 0.16
N ASN A 75 -10.97 9.15 0.20
CA ASN A 75 -10.92 9.96 1.42
C ASN A 75 -12.03 11.01 1.33
N ALA A 76 -12.97 11.02 2.27
CA ALA A 76 -14.12 11.92 2.23
C ALA A 76 -13.72 13.41 2.26
N ALA A 77 -12.56 13.72 2.86
CA ALA A 77 -12.00 15.07 2.89
C ALA A 77 -11.20 15.46 1.63
N ASP A 78 -10.99 14.54 0.68
CA ASP A 78 -10.16 14.77 -0.51
C ASP A 78 -10.81 14.13 -1.73
N GLU A 79 -11.60 14.94 -2.45
CA GLU A 79 -12.33 14.52 -3.65
C GLU A 79 -11.43 14.25 -4.86
N ASN A 80 -10.20 14.77 -4.84
CA ASN A 80 -9.27 14.68 -5.97
C ASN A 80 -8.49 13.37 -5.95
N SER A 81 -8.33 12.75 -4.78
CA SER A 81 -7.54 11.54 -4.61
C SER A 81 -8.39 10.27 -4.67
N LEU A 82 -7.83 9.24 -5.32
CA LEU A 82 -8.42 7.92 -5.38
C LEU A 82 -7.32 6.85 -5.34
N ILE A 83 -7.49 5.81 -4.55
CA ILE A 83 -6.67 4.59 -4.66
C ILE A 83 -7.51 3.51 -5.31
N LYS A 84 -6.95 2.86 -6.32
CA LYS A 84 -7.56 1.72 -7.02
C LYS A 84 -6.66 0.51 -6.90
N ILE A 85 -7.23 -0.64 -6.55
CA ILE A 85 -6.54 -1.93 -6.53
C ILE A 85 -7.23 -2.85 -7.52
N GLU A 86 -6.47 -3.34 -8.49
CA GLU A 86 -6.90 -4.26 -9.54
C GLU A 86 -6.07 -5.54 -9.49
N LEU A 87 -6.50 -6.56 -10.23
CA LEU A 87 -5.72 -7.77 -10.44
C LEU A 87 -5.34 -7.92 -11.91
N LYS A 88 -4.04 -8.06 -12.17
CA LYS A 88 -3.48 -8.37 -13.48
C LYS A 88 -2.68 -9.66 -13.35
N ASN A 89 -3.03 -10.69 -14.11
CA ASN A 89 -2.41 -12.02 -14.00
C ASN A 89 -2.37 -12.56 -12.55
N LYS A 90 -3.46 -12.36 -11.79
CA LYS A 90 -3.58 -12.72 -10.37
C LYS A 90 -2.64 -11.97 -9.40
N LYS A 91 -1.93 -10.94 -9.86
CA LYS A 91 -1.11 -10.05 -9.04
C LYS A 91 -1.80 -8.70 -8.87
N GLN A 92 -1.56 -8.06 -7.73
CA GLN A 92 -2.17 -6.76 -7.43
C GLN A 92 -1.50 -5.63 -8.22
N VAL A 93 -2.34 -4.75 -8.78
CA VAL A 93 -1.93 -3.47 -9.36
C VAL A 93 -2.60 -2.38 -8.54
N ARG A 94 -1.81 -1.60 -7.83
CA ARG A 94 -2.27 -0.53 -6.95
C ARG A 94 -1.91 0.80 -7.55
N THR A 95 -2.91 1.62 -7.85
CA THR A 95 -2.71 2.94 -8.46
C THR A 95 -3.21 4.03 -7.54
N PHE A 96 -2.37 5.02 -7.29
CA PHE A 96 -2.75 6.29 -6.70
C PHE A 96 -3.09 7.28 -7.82
N PHE A 97 -4.33 7.74 -7.85
CA PHE A 97 -4.81 8.77 -8.75
C PHE A 97 -4.97 10.10 -8.03
N TYR A 98 -4.65 11.18 -8.73
CA TYR A 98 -4.95 12.54 -8.33
C TYR A 98 -5.56 13.30 -9.51
N LYS A 99 -6.73 13.92 -9.32
CA LYS A 99 -7.51 14.58 -10.39
C LYS A 99 -7.67 13.69 -11.63
N ASN A 100 -7.97 12.40 -11.39
CA ASN A 100 -8.12 11.33 -12.39
C ASN A 100 -6.84 11.00 -13.21
N LYS A 101 -5.68 11.48 -12.82
CA LYS A 101 -4.39 11.11 -13.44
C LYS A 101 -3.61 10.17 -12.53
N PRO A 102 -2.98 9.10 -13.06
CA PRO A 102 -2.17 8.20 -12.24
C PRO A 102 -0.89 8.92 -11.80
N VAL A 103 -0.69 9.03 -10.49
CA VAL A 103 0.52 9.58 -9.89
C VAL A 103 1.52 8.48 -9.61
N ILE A 104 1.06 7.37 -9.00
CA ILE A 104 1.91 6.23 -8.64
C ILE A 104 1.21 4.94 -9.04
N ILE A 105 1.94 4.03 -9.68
CA ILE A 105 1.47 2.68 -9.98
C ILE A 105 2.48 1.71 -9.38
N VAL A 106 1.98 0.79 -8.54
CA VAL A 106 2.73 -0.34 -7.99
C VAL A 106 2.11 -1.61 -8.56
N GLU A 107 2.83 -2.30 -9.44
CA GLU A 107 2.38 -3.54 -10.06
C GLU A 107 3.20 -4.72 -9.52
N GLY A 108 2.53 -5.69 -8.89
CA GLY A 108 3.15 -6.91 -8.41
C GLY A 108 3.66 -7.79 -9.55
N ILE A 109 4.87 -8.34 -9.38
CA ILE A 109 5.53 -9.20 -10.36
C ILE A 109 6.07 -10.47 -9.71
N ASP A 110 6.41 -11.45 -10.53
CA ASP A 110 7.31 -12.52 -10.12
C ASP A 110 8.76 -12.07 -10.34
N PHE A 111 9.59 -12.19 -9.31
CA PHE A 111 11.00 -11.81 -9.41
C PHE A 111 11.82 -13.00 -9.93
N ASP A 112 12.04 -13.00 -11.24
CA ASP A 112 12.97 -13.91 -11.91
C ASP A 112 14.14 -13.09 -12.46
N ILE A 113 15.32 -13.28 -11.88
CA ILE A 113 16.54 -12.55 -12.27
C ILE A 113 16.90 -12.72 -13.76
N TYR A 114 16.42 -13.78 -14.41
CA TYR A 114 16.66 -14.04 -15.83
C TYR A 114 15.57 -13.45 -16.74
N HIS A 115 14.44 -13.04 -16.20
CA HIS A 115 13.27 -12.56 -16.94
C HIS A 115 12.61 -11.33 -16.30
N LEU A 116 13.42 -10.36 -15.83
CA LEU A 116 12.88 -9.14 -15.21
C LEU A 116 12.21 -8.21 -16.26
N PRO A 117 11.21 -7.41 -15.85
CA PRO A 117 10.67 -6.34 -16.68
C PRO A 117 11.75 -5.40 -17.21
N LYS A 118 11.57 -4.89 -18.43
CA LYS A 118 12.50 -3.97 -19.12
C LYS A 118 12.34 -2.54 -18.61
N ASN A 119 13.43 -1.78 -18.53
CA ASN A 119 13.45 -0.37 -18.14
C ASN A 119 12.63 -0.06 -16.88
N ALA A 120 12.69 -0.94 -15.88
CA ALA A 120 11.82 -0.90 -14.71
C ALA A 120 12.64 -0.66 -13.44
N ALA A 121 12.04 0.10 -12.51
CA ALA A 121 12.45 0.10 -11.11
C ALA A 121 11.66 -0.99 -10.39
N ILE A 122 12.38 -1.94 -9.77
CA ILE A 122 11.81 -3.08 -9.07
C ILE A 122 12.22 -3.01 -7.61
N SER A 123 11.26 -3.22 -6.71
CA SER A 123 11.50 -3.39 -5.29
C SER A 123 11.04 -4.77 -4.87
N THR A 124 11.81 -5.42 -4.00
CA THR A 124 11.42 -6.66 -3.34
C THR A 124 11.47 -6.44 -1.84
N VAL A 125 10.43 -6.87 -1.15
CA VAL A 125 10.29 -6.72 0.30
C VAL A 125 9.74 -8.00 0.92
N ILE A 126 9.90 -8.13 2.23
CA ILE A 126 9.26 -9.17 3.04
C ILE A 126 8.38 -8.51 4.12
N SER A 127 7.13 -8.97 4.22
CA SER A 127 6.19 -8.62 5.30
C SER A 127 5.44 -9.88 5.69
N ASN A 128 5.29 -10.13 6.99
CA ASN A 128 4.59 -11.31 7.52
C ASN A 128 5.05 -12.63 6.85
N ASP A 129 6.37 -12.79 6.73
CA ASP A 129 7.04 -13.93 6.06
C ASP A 129 6.70 -14.12 4.57
N ILE A 130 6.01 -13.16 3.94
CA ILE A 130 5.68 -13.18 2.52
C ILE A 130 6.64 -12.26 1.77
N VAL A 131 7.41 -12.83 0.86
CA VAL A 131 8.25 -12.09 -0.08
C VAL A 131 7.39 -11.61 -1.24
N SER A 132 7.54 -10.33 -1.59
CA SER A 132 6.80 -9.74 -2.70
C SER A 132 7.67 -8.78 -3.47
N SER A 133 7.46 -8.76 -4.79
CA SER A 133 8.18 -7.90 -5.70
C SER A 133 7.20 -7.09 -6.52
N CYS A 134 7.56 -5.84 -6.79
CA CYS A 134 6.76 -4.95 -7.58
C CYS A 134 7.61 -4.09 -8.51
N THR A 135 7.01 -3.63 -9.59
CA THR A 135 7.49 -2.49 -10.35
C THR A 135 6.86 -1.21 -9.83
N LEU A 136 7.62 -0.12 -9.89
CA LEU A 136 7.16 1.22 -9.51
C LEU A 136 7.20 2.14 -10.73
N PHE A 137 6.08 2.81 -10.99
CA PHE A 137 6.01 3.99 -11.83
C PHE A 137 5.54 5.17 -10.98
N ALA A 138 6.18 6.32 -11.12
CA ALA A 138 5.77 7.55 -10.46
C ALA A 138 5.86 8.74 -11.43
N ASN A 139 4.84 9.60 -11.41
CA ASN A 139 4.78 10.87 -12.10
C ASN A 139 4.20 11.92 -11.16
N TYR A 140 5.08 12.54 -10.38
CA TYR A 140 4.71 13.55 -9.38
C TYR A 140 4.24 14.87 -9.99
N ASP A 141 4.54 15.15 -11.26
CA ASP A 141 4.03 16.34 -11.96
C ASP A 141 2.49 16.36 -12.02
N ASN A 142 1.85 15.19 -11.94
CA ASN A 142 0.40 15.08 -11.86
C ASN A 142 -0.21 15.64 -10.56
N LEU A 143 0.60 15.87 -9.52
CA LEU A 143 0.17 16.54 -8.28
C LEU A 143 0.13 18.06 -8.42
N GLY A 144 0.97 18.66 -9.27
CA GLY A 144 1.18 20.11 -9.30
C GLY A 144 1.72 20.63 -7.96
N ASP A 145 1.14 21.71 -7.44
CA ASP A 145 1.50 22.29 -6.14
C ASP A 145 0.75 21.66 -4.95
N ASP A 146 -0.14 20.69 -5.22
CA ASP A 146 -0.97 20.06 -4.20
C ASP A 146 -0.24 18.91 -3.46
N ASN A 147 -0.57 18.71 -2.17
CA ASN A 147 -0.03 17.62 -1.36
C ASN A 147 -1.14 16.79 -0.67
N PRO A 148 -1.63 15.71 -1.30
CA PRO A 148 -2.64 14.81 -0.74
C PRO A 148 -2.05 13.86 0.33
N ASP A 149 -1.37 14.41 1.35
CA ASP A 149 -0.57 13.67 2.35
C ASP A 149 -1.32 12.51 3.02
N LYS A 150 -2.59 12.70 3.42
CA LYS A 150 -3.37 11.65 4.08
C LYS A 150 -3.63 10.47 3.14
N THR A 151 -4.06 10.74 1.91
CA THR A 151 -4.35 9.68 0.94
C THR A 151 -3.05 9.01 0.47
N PHE A 152 -1.96 9.78 0.36
CA PHE A 152 -0.63 9.25 0.08
C PHE A 152 -0.10 8.34 1.20
N LYS A 153 -0.27 8.71 2.48
CA LYS A 153 0.06 7.84 3.63
C LYS A 153 -0.73 6.54 3.60
N LEU A 154 -2.04 6.61 3.34
CA LEU A 154 -2.86 5.41 3.14
C LEU A 154 -2.34 4.58 1.95
N PHE A 155 -1.98 5.23 0.84
CA PHE A 155 -1.39 4.59 -0.33
C PHE A 155 -0.06 3.89 -0.04
N SER A 156 0.80 4.45 0.79
CA SER A 156 2.12 3.89 1.05
C SER A 156 2.14 2.86 2.17
N ARG A 157 1.22 2.96 3.14
CA ARG A 157 1.31 2.22 4.42
C ARG A 157 0.21 1.19 4.65
N LEU A 158 -0.85 1.18 3.85
CA LEU A 158 -1.84 0.11 3.91
C LEU A 158 -1.16 -1.18 3.42
N ASP A 159 -0.86 -2.05 4.38
CA ASP A 159 -0.30 -3.37 4.13
C ASP A 159 -1.42 -4.30 3.68
N ILE A 160 -1.26 -4.84 2.48
CA ILE A 160 -2.19 -5.79 1.88
C ILE A 160 -1.34 -6.97 1.47
N ARG A 161 -1.72 -8.16 1.93
CA ARG A 161 -1.04 -9.40 1.57
C ARG A 161 -0.95 -9.53 0.06
N SER A 162 0.28 -9.60 -0.45
CA SER A 162 0.58 -9.57 -1.88
C SER A 162 0.28 -10.87 -2.61
N ASP A 163 0.12 -11.99 -1.88
CA ASP A 163 -0.19 -13.32 -2.40
C ASP A 163 -1.69 -13.52 -2.68
N LEU A 164 -2.55 -12.56 -2.32
CA LEU A 164 -3.98 -12.62 -2.56
C LEU A 164 -4.31 -12.44 -4.06
N SER A 165 -5.03 -13.42 -4.61
CA SER A 165 -5.31 -13.53 -6.05
C SER A 165 -6.77 -13.26 -6.44
N THR A 166 -7.60 -12.80 -5.50
CA THR A 166 -8.99 -12.39 -5.75
C THR A 166 -9.31 -11.08 -5.06
N LEU A 167 -10.19 -10.26 -5.66
CA LEU A 167 -10.60 -8.99 -5.07
C LEU A 167 -11.41 -9.17 -3.79
N ASP A 168 -12.17 -10.26 -3.67
CA ASP A 168 -12.87 -10.61 -2.43
C ASP A 168 -11.87 -10.82 -1.27
N ALA A 169 -10.80 -11.59 -1.52
CA ALA A 169 -9.76 -11.81 -0.51
C ALA A 169 -9.00 -10.53 -0.17
N VAL A 170 -8.64 -9.71 -1.17
CA VAL A 170 -8.00 -8.40 -0.97
C VAL A 170 -8.89 -7.50 -0.11
N PHE A 171 -10.19 -7.41 -0.42
CA PHE A 171 -11.11 -6.54 0.29
C PHE A 171 -11.36 -7.00 1.73
N ASN A 172 -11.46 -8.31 1.95
CA ASN A 172 -11.53 -8.88 3.31
C ASN A 172 -10.26 -8.58 4.10
N ASN A 173 -9.07 -8.72 3.49
CA ASN A 173 -7.80 -8.43 4.17
C ASN A 173 -7.69 -6.95 4.58
N ILE A 174 -8.19 -6.02 3.76
CA ILE A 174 -8.31 -4.60 4.15
C ILE A 174 -9.29 -4.44 5.32
N GLY A 175 -10.42 -5.15 5.27
CA GLY A 175 -11.37 -5.18 6.38
C GLY A 175 -10.73 -5.66 7.68
N ASP A 176 -9.95 -6.73 7.63
CA ASP A 176 -9.26 -7.31 8.79
C ASP A 176 -8.22 -6.33 9.34
N PHE A 177 -7.43 -5.69 8.48
CA PHE A 177 -6.49 -4.63 8.88
C PHE A 177 -7.19 -3.53 9.69
N PHE A 178 -8.34 -3.05 9.21
CA PHE A 178 -9.12 -2.01 9.89
C PHE A 178 -9.99 -2.52 11.05
N SER A 179 -9.90 -3.81 11.40
CA SER A 179 -10.45 -4.34 12.66
C SER A 179 -9.44 -4.35 13.80
N GLU A 180 -8.17 -4.06 13.52
CA GLU A 180 -7.13 -3.95 14.54
C GLU A 180 -7.27 -2.62 15.28
N GLU A 181 -7.10 -2.65 16.61
CA GLU A 181 -7.26 -1.47 17.48
C GLU A 181 -6.37 -0.30 17.02
N ASP A 182 -5.15 -0.57 16.58
CA ASP A 182 -4.15 0.43 16.21
C ASP A 182 -4.08 0.72 14.69
N ALA A 183 -5.06 0.29 13.89
CA ALA A 183 -5.03 0.38 12.43
C ALA A 183 -4.75 1.79 11.90
N LEU A 184 -5.36 2.82 12.50
CA LEU A 184 -5.15 4.21 12.11
C LEU A 184 -3.74 4.70 12.46
N LEU A 185 -3.16 4.23 13.56
CA LEU A 185 -1.79 4.57 13.94
C LEU A 185 -0.78 3.98 12.97
N LYS A 186 -1.00 2.73 12.54
CA LYS A 186 -0.18 2.03 11.52
C LYS A 186 -0.12 2.79 10.19
N ILE A 187 -1.13 3.60 9.87
CA ILE A 187 -1.15 4.44 8.67
C ILE A 187 -0.65 5.86 8.95
N PHE A 188 -1.19 6.54 9.96
CA PHE A 188 -1.06 8.00 10.07
C PHE A 188 -0.03 8.48 11.09
N SER A 189 0.38 7.63 12.05
CA SER A 189 1.38 7.98 13.06
C SER A 189 2.78 7.59 12.59
N GLY A 190 3.60 8.56 12.16
CA GLY A 190 4.89 8.31 11.49
C GLY A 190 5.81 7.30 12.20
N ARG A 191 6.24 7.61 13.44
CA ARG A 191 7.12 6.72 14.22
C ARG A 191 6.49 5.38 14.57
N TYR A 192 5.15 5.31 14.62
CA TYR A 192 4.45 4.07 14.90
C TYR A 192 4.42 3.19 13.65
N ALA A 193 4.01 3.77 12.52
CA ALA A 193 3.94 3.13 11.21
C ALA A 193 5.27 2.53 10.75
N GLU A 194 6.39 3.19 11.03
CA GLU A 194 7.74 2.69 10.70
C GLU A 194 8.04 1.30 11.28
N LYS A 195 7.44 0.93 12.43
CA LYS A 195 7.64 -0.37 13.06
C LYS A 195 6.98 -1.52 12.30
N PHE A 196 5.99 -1.22 11.46
CA PHE A 196 5.21 -2.16 10.68
C PHE A 196 5.54 -2.09 9.19
N GLY A 197 6.51 -1.24 8.81
CA GLY A 197 6.97 -1.17 7.44
C GLY A 197 7.61 -2.49 7.01
N PRO A 198 7.41 -2.91 5.75
CA PRO A 198 8.02 -4.12 5.24
C PRO A 198 9.55 -3.98 5.18
N GLN A 199 10.27 -5.08 5.36
CA GLN A 199 11.73 -5.09 5.31
C GLN A 199 12.21 -5.24 3.85
N ALA A 200 13.20 -4.46 3.45
CA ALA A 200 13.71 -4.49 2.09
C ALA A 200 14.56 -5.75 1.86
N LEU A 201 14.42 -6.32 0.66
CA LEU A 201 15.23 -7.43 0.14
C LEU A 201 15.91 -7.08 -1.18
N ALA A 202 15.31 -6.21 -2.00
CA ALA A 202 15.96 -5.71 -3.21
C ALA A 202 15.45 -4.34 -3.63
N SER A 203 16.31 -3.61 -4.34
CA SER A 203 15.98 -2.43 -5.12
C SER A 203 16.86 -2.45 -6.36
N VAL A 204 16.25 -2.61 -7.54
CA VAL A 204 16.99 -2.79 -8.80
C VAL A 204 16.37 -1.94 -9.91
N GLN A 205 17.22 -1.44 -10.79
CA GLN A 205 16.86 -0.85 -12.06
C GLN A 205 17.29 -1.80 -13.18
N THR A 206 16.41 -2.03 -14.15
CA THR A 206 16.71 -2.87 -15.31
C THR A 206 16.96 -2.05 -16.57
N ASP A 207 17.73 -2.62 -17.50
CA ASP A 207 17.94 -2.05 -18.82
C ASP A 207 16.85 -2.45 -19.83
N SER A 208 17.03 -2.04 -21.09
CA SER A 208 16.09 -2.34 -22.19
C SER A 208 15.99 -3.83 -22.54
N SER A 209 16.92 -4.66 -22.06
CA SER A 209 16.91 -6.12 -22.20
C SER A 209 16.32 -6.84 -20.99
N GLY A 210 15.99 -6.14 -19.90
CA GLY A 210 15.51 -6.73 -18.66
C GLY A 210 16.64 -7.25 -17.77
N LYS A 211 17.88 -6.85 -18.00
CA LYS A 211 19.01 -7.18 -17.12
C LYS A 211 19.15 -6.13 -16.04
N ILE A 212 19.63 -6.54 -14.85
CA ILE A 212 19.97 -5.59 -13.78
C ILE A 212 21.04 -4.64 -14.30
N LYS A 213 20.73 -3.35 -14.32
CA LYS A 213 21.68 -2.28 -14.62
C LYS A 213 22.36 -1.83 -13.32
N ASP A 214 21.57 -1.44 -12.34
CA ASP A 214 22.04 -0.96 -11.04
C ASP A 214 21.11 -1.54 -9.96
N GLY A 215 21.62 -1.81 -8.76
CA GLY A 215 20.74 -2.26 -7.68
C GLY A 215 21.44 -2.93 -6.51
N ILE A 216 20.67 -3.31 -5.51
CA ILE A 216 21.10 -4.17 -4.40
C ILE A 216 20.09 -5.30 -4.24
N ILE A 217 20.56 -6.51 -3.97
CA ILE A 217 19.74 -7.71 -3.75
C ILE A 217 20.30 -8.49 -2.58
N LEU A 218 19.43 -8.90 -1.65
CA LEU A 218 19.66 -9.99 -0.70
C LEU A 218 19.04 -11.26 -1.29
N ASP A 219 19.85 -12.28 -1.53
CA ASP A 219 19.40 -13.60 -1.98
C ASP A 219 18.80 -14.37 -0.80
N PHE A 220 17.58 -13.97 -0.42
CA PHE A 220 16.89 -14.45 0.77
C PHE A 220 16.37 -15.88 0.60
N LYS A 221 17.28 -16.84 0.71
CA LYS A 221 17.01 -18.29 0.61
C LYS A 221 16.72 -18.91 1.97
N ASN A 222 17.33 -18.39 3.02
CA ASN A 222 17.12 -18.84 4.38
C ASN A 222 15.96 -18.07 5.00
N SER A 223 14.81 -18.74 5.16
CA SER A 223 13.61 -18.15 5.74
C SER A 223 13.74 -17.76 7.21
N LYS A 224 14.83 -18.16 7.89
CA LYS A 224 15.11 -17.74 9.26
C LYS A 224 15.84 -16.39 9.28
N ALA A 225 15.22 -15.40 9.91
CA ALA A 225 15.71 -14.02 9.96
C ALA A 225 17.17 -13.85 10.47
N ASN A 226 17.67 -14.77 11.30
CA ASN A 226 19.02 -14.70 11.88
C ASN A 226 20.10 -15.39 11.04
N GLU A 227 19.72 -16.16 10.02
CA GLU A 227 20.68 -16.81 9.13
C GLU A 227 21.22 -15.79 8.12
N LYS A 228 22.52 -15.90 7.82
CA LYS A 228 23.15 -15.03 6.84
C LYS A 228 22.79 -15.48 5.43
N ASN A 229 22.41 -14.53 4.60
CA ASN A 229 22.17 -14.70 3.17
C ASN A 229 23.21 -13.89 2.39
N GLU A 230 23.50 -14.30 1.17
CA GLU A 230 24.37 -13.53 0.28
C GLU A 230 23.66 -12.27 -0.20
N TYR A 231 24.38 -11.16 -0.28
CA TYR A 231 23.90 -9.94 -0.94
C TYR A 231 24.91 -9.48 -1.99
N SER A 232 24.40 -8.79 -3.00
CA SER A 232 25.21 -8.18 -4.06
C SER A 232 24.71 -6.78 -4.40
N ILE A 233 25.66 -5.88 -4.67
CA ILE A 233 25.43 -4.54 -5.20
C ILE A 233 25.91 -4.51 -6.65
N TYR A 234 25.03 -4.10 -7.55
CA TYR A 234 25.24 -4.00 -8.98
C TYR A 234 25.41 -2.54 -9.40
N LYS A 235 26.34 -2.31 -10.32
CA LYS A 235 26.49 -1.04 -11.04
C LYS A 235 26.87 -1.31 -12.50
N ASN A 236 26.19 -0.66 -13.44
CA ASN A 236 26.38 -0.85 -14.89
C ASN A 236 26.42 -2.34 -15.33
N GLY A 237 25.52 -3.16 -14.77
CA GLY A 237 25.37 -4.57 -15.12
C GLY A 237 26.38 -5.52 -14.47
N LYS A 238 27.23 -5.05 -13.56
CA LYS A 238 28.24 -5.86 -12.88
C LYS A 238 28.09 -5.78 -11.36
N ALA A 239 28.27 -6.90 -10.68
CA ALA A 239 28.40 -6.91 -9.23
C ALA A 239 29.72 -6.23 -8.84
N ILE A 240 29.63 -5.15 -8.06
CA ILE A 240 30.78 -4.35 -7.60
C ILE A 240 31.11 -4.61 -6.12
N LYS A 241 30.17 -5.17 -5.37
CA LYS A 241 30.35 -5.55 -3.96
C LYS A 241 29.43 -6.73 -3.67
N SER A 242 29.93 -7.71 -2.92
CA SER A 242 29.15 -8.83 -2.41
C SER A 242 29.57 -9.14 -0.99
N GLY A 243 28.69 -9.78 -0.23
CA GLY A 243 28.97 -10.19 1.14
C GLY A 243 27.84 -11.05 1.69
N THR A 244 27.85 -11.27 3.00
CA THR A 244 26.78 -11.99 3.69
C THR A 244 26.22 -11.14 4.83
N ALA A 245 24.90 -11.16 5.00
CA ALA A 245 24.20 -10.45 6.06
C ALA A 245 22.94 -11.21 6.47
N ASN A 246 22.55 -11.14 7.73
CA ASN A 246 21.19 -11.52 8.12
C ASN A 246 20.21 -10.41 7.73
N LEU A 247 18.91 -10.64 7.87
CA LEU A 247 17.88 -9.69 7.41
C LEU A 247 17.98 -8.33 8.11
N LYS A 248 18.29 -8.33 9.42
CA LYS A 248 18.42 -7.13 10.23
C LYS A 248 19.63 -6.28 9.81
N ASP A 249 20.80 -6.90 9.69
CA ASP A 249 22.03 -6.22 9.27
C ASP A 249 21.92 -5.71 7.84
N TYR A 250 21.21 -6.45 6.97
CA TYR A 250 20.95 -6.04 5.59
C TYR A 250 20.13 -4.74 5.50
N GLN A 251 19.21 -4.46 6.43
CA GLN A 251 18.44 -3.21 6.39
C GLN A 251 19.36 -1.98 6.46
N SER A 252 20.39 -2.03 7.31
CA SER A 252 21.38 -0.94 7.39
C SER A 252 22.21 -0.80 6.11
N ILE A 253 22.62 -1.92 5.51
CA ILE A 253 23.36 -1.94 4.24
C ILE A 253 22.50 -1.38 3.09
N PHE A 254 21.21 -1.74 3.07
CA PHE A 254 20.24 -1.26 2.10
C PHE A 254 20.05 0.25 2.22
N MET A 255 19.88 0.77 3.44
CA MET A 255 19.73 2.23 3.67
C MET A 255 20.98 3.01 3.23
N GLU A 256 22.18 2.55 3.57
CA GLU A 256 23.43 3.17 3.12
C GLU A 256 23.54 3.19 1.59
N TYR A 257 23.06 2.14 0.92
CA TYR A 257 23.00 2.08 -0.54
C TYR A 257 22.04 3.13 -1.12
N GLN A 258 20.82 3.25 -0.57
CA GLN A 258 19.82 4.22 -1.04
C GLN A 258 20.28 5.67 -0.83
N GLU A 259 20.89 5.98 0.31
CA GLU A 259 21.41 7.33 0.60
C GLU A 259 22.48 7.76 -0.41
N LYS A 260 23.37 6.84 -0.82
CA LYS A 260 24.40 7.14 -1.82
C LYS A 260 23.84 7.37 -3.23
N LEU A 261 22.66 6.83 -3.54
CA LEU A 261 21.97 7.09 -4.81
C LEU A 261 21.34 8.48 -4.83
N ASN A 262 20.75 8.93 -3.72
CA ASN A 262 20.08 10.24 -3.62
C ASN A 262 21.04 11.44 -3.57
N ILE A 263 22.36 11.20 -3.46
CA ILE A 263 23.41 12.24 -3.46
C ILE A 263 24.05 12.40 -4.87
N GLN A 264 23.75 11.51 -5.83
CA GLN A 264 24.26 11.55 -7.21
C GLN A 264 23.26 12.18 -8.17
#